data_AF-A0A915Q9A9-F1
#
_entry.id   AF-A0A915Q9A9-F1
#
_cell.length_a   1.000
_cell.length_b   1.000
_cell.length_c   1.000
_cell.angle_alpha   90.00
_cell.angle_beta   90.00
_cell.angle_gamma   90.00
#
_symmetry.space_group_name_H-M   'P 1'
#
loop_
_entity.id
_entity.type
_entity.pdbx_description
1 polymer ?
#
loop_
_entity_poly.entity_id
_entity_poly.type
_entity_poly.pdbx_seq_one_letter_code
_entity_poly.pdbx_strand_id
1 'polypeptide(L)'
;MASMTGGQQMGRDLYDDDDKDPSSMALFAKPMNHKTEITGEFNGKCFKVVGHGSAPGGGDFRMHAYCESGTLPVSWCVLSPSIQYGFSMFTKYPNGITNFFQEAFPEGYTLDRVMTRENGGSVVSHHSYDLGKDGITAKVSVKGEGFDPNGPTMTKGYLKVLPFVCHLYPHGAGVRMTSSVGMVKTDGSLDIFNVDSNYQPVGSRKVSVPKFHFVQHRIILMKDKSDTRDHIVMREIAVAQDPNEAQSAFRIA
;
A
#
# COMPACT_ATOMS: atom_id res chain seq x y z
N MET A 1 27.54 -63.13 -41.07
CA MET A 1 26.49 -62.13 -41.31
C MET A 1 27.02 -60.79 -40.81
N ALA A 2 27.30 -59.87 -41.72
CA ALA A 2 27.64 -58.50 -41.38
C ALA A 2 26.40 -57.63 -41.51
N SER A 3 26.13 -56.78 -40.52
CA SER A 3 25.47 -55.49 -40.70
C SER A 3 25.66 -54.65 -39.44
N MET A 4 26.49 -53.61 -39.56
CA MET A 4 26.51 -52.44 -38.68
C MET A 4 25.80 -51.31 -39.43
N THR A 5 24.89 -50.62 -38.75
CA THR A 5 24.44 -49.21 -38.93
C THR A 5 23.30 -49.05 -37.92
N GLY A 6 23.24 -48.11 -36.98
CA GLY A 6 23.72 -46.74 -36.98
C GLY A 6 22.51 -45.87 -36.62
N GLY A 7 22.61 -45.03 -35.58
CA GLY A 7 21.58 -44.03 -35.27
C GLY A 7 21.27 -43.85 -33.78
N GLN A 8 22.19 -43.22 -33.04
CA GLN A 8 21.83 -42.48 -31.83
C GLN A 8 20.92 -41.32 -32.23
N GLN A 9 19.66 -41.36 -31.82
CA GLN A 9 18.81 -40.18 -31.84
C GLN A 9 18.84 -39.56 -30.45
N MET A 10 19.81 -38.66 -30.25
CA MET A 10 19.80 -37.71 -29.15
C MET A 10 18.54 -36.86 -29.30
N GLY A 11 17.55 -37.08 -28.42
CA GLY A 11 16.43 -36.18 -28.25
C GLY A 11 16.98 -34.81 -27.89
N ARG A 12 16.78 -33.86 -28.80
CA ARG A 12 17.18 -32.47 -28.62
C ARG A 12 16.32 -31.88 -27.51
N ASP A 13 16.97 -31.42 -26.44
CA ASP A 13 16.46 -30.34 -25.61
C ASP A 13 16.31 -29.11 -26.53
N LEU A 14 15.08 -28.86 -26.98
CA LEU A 14 14.70 -27.65 -27.70
C LEU A 14 13.76 -26.86 -26.80
N TYR A 15 14.35 -25.87 -26.12
CA TYR A 15 13.84 -24.53 -25.87
C TYR A 15 12.32 -24.33 -25.90
N ASP A 16 11.76 -24.02 -24.72
CA ASP A 16 11.14 -22.71 -24.45
C ASP A 16 11.07 -22.54 -22.92
N ASP A 17 12.14 -22.02 -22.34
CA ASP A 17 12.22 -21.68 -20.90
C ASP A 17 12.13 -20.14 -20.71
N ASP A 18 11.66 -19.42 -21.74
CA ASP A 18 11.54 -17.95 -21.80
C ASP A 18 10.15 -17.41 -21.37
N ASP A 19 9.19 -18.28 -21.04
CA ASP A 19 7.87 -17.91 -20.51
C ASP A 19 7.73 -18.16 -19.00
N LYS A 20 8.83 -18.09 -18.25
CA LYS A 20 8.71 -17.95 -16.79
C LYS A 20 8.34 -16.50 -16.51
N ASP A 21 7.07 -16.28 -16.19
CA ASP A 21 6.61 -15.04 -15.58
C ASP A 21 7.66 -14.62 -14.53
N PRO A 22 8.20 -13.39 -14.61
CA PRO A 22 9.22 -12.94 -13.69
C PRO A 22 8.74 -13.19 -12.26
N SER A 23 9.62 -13.71 -11.41
CA SER A 23 9.28 -13.93 -10.01
C SER A 23 8.66 -12.66 -9.42
N SER A 24 7.68 -12.79 -8.54
CA SER A 24 6.89 -11.66 -8.07
C SER A 24 7.75 -10.49 -7.54
N MET A 25 8.91 -10.78 -6.91
CA MET A 25 9.87 -9.76 -6.49
C MET A 25 10.64 -9.10 -7.65
N ALA A 26 10.90 -9.81 -8.75
CA ALA A 26 11.57 -9.25 -9.93
C ALA A 26 10.73 -8.14 -10.60
N LEU A 27 9.40 -8.21 -10.49
CA LEU A 27 8.49 -7.14 -10.94
C LEU A 27 8.76 -5.80 -10.24
N PHE A 28 9.29 -5.83 -9.02
CA PHE A 28 9.55 -4.65 -8.17
C PHE A 28 11.04 -4.30 -8.02
N ALA A 29 11.91 -4.94 -8.80
CA ALA A 29 13.35 -4.70 -8.73
C ALA A 29 13.80 -3.34 -9.31
N LYS A 30 12.95 -2.71 -10.12
CA LYS A 30 13.23 -1.41 -10.78
C LYS A 30 12.28 -0.33 -10.25
N PRO A 31 12.66 0.95 -10.39
CA PRO A 31 11.75 2.05 -10.15
C PRO A 31 10.42 1.87 -10.88
N MET A 32 9.32 2.14 -10.19
CA MET A 32 7.97 1.92 -10.70
C MET A 32 7.10 3.15 -10.50
N ASN A 33 6.37 3.55 -11.54
CA ASN A 33 5.32 4.55 -11.40
C ASN A 33 4.05 3.91 -10.86
N HIS A 34 3.23 4.71 -10.21
CA HIS A 34 1.94 4.26 -9.74
C HIS A 34 0.90 5.37 -9.81
N LYS A 35 -0.37 4.97 -9.88
CA LYS A 35 -1.51 5.87 -9.97
C LYS A 35 -2.57 5.47 -8.97
N THR A 36 -3.25 6.46 -8.39
CA THR A 36 -4.46 6.25 -7.59
C THR A 36 -5.64 6.95 -8.26
N GLU A 37 -6.77 6.26 -8.33
CA GLU A 37 -8.06 6.78 -8.77
C GLU A 37 -9.08 6.54 -7.67
N ILE A 38 -9.47 7.60 -6.96
CA ILE A 38 -10.43 7.54 -5.85
C ILE A 38 -11.78 8.07 -6.30
N THR A 39 -12.83 7.29 -6.04
CA THR A 39 -14.21 7.78 -5.94
C THR A 39 -14.60 7.78 -4.46
N GLY A 40 -14.94 8.94 -3.92
CA GLY A 40 -15.14 9.12 -2.50
C GLY A 40 -16.43 9.83 -2.13
N GLU A 41 -16.91 9.56 -0.92
CA GLU A 41 -18.02 10.30 -0.29
C GLU A 41 -17.71 10.50 1.19
N PHE A 42 -17.81 11.74 1.69
CA PHE A 42 -17.72 12.03 3.12
C PHE A 42 -18.94 12.83 3.57
N ASN A 43 -19.72 12.29 4.53
CA ASN A 43 -20.97 12.88 5.01
C ASN A 43 -21.89 13.35 3.85
N GLY A 44 -22.10 12.50 2.84
CA GLY A 44 -22.93 12.81 1.66
C GLY A 44 -22.26 13.71 0.61
N LYS A 45 -21.03 14.20 0.82
CA LYS A 45 -20.29 15.00 -0.17
C LYS A 45 -19.41 14.12 -1.02
N CYS A 46 -19.80 13.89 -2.27
CA CYS A 46 -19.04 13.12 -3.24
C CYS A 46 -17.84 13.90 -3.80
N PHE A 47 -16.76 13.20 -4.11
CA PHE A 47 -15.56 13.76 -4.74
C PHE A 47 -14.79 12.68 -5.53
N LYS A 48 -13.89 13.14 -6.39
CA LYS A 48 -12.91 12.30 -7.08
C LYS A 48 -11.50 12.85 -6.87
N VAL A 49 -10.54 11.95 -6.66
CA VAL A 49 -9.11 12.30 -6.54
C VAL A 49 -8.32 11.42 -7.49
N VAL A 50 -7.38 12.03 -8.21
CA VAL A 50 -6.38 11.32 -8.99
C VAL A 50 -5.01 11.64 -8.42
N GLY A 51 -4.16 10.63 -8.34
CA GLY A 51 -2.78 10.77 -7.92
C GLY A 51 -1.82 10.08 -8.86
N HIS A 52 -0.66 10.69 -9.08
CA HIS A 52 0.46 10.12 -9.81
C HIS A 52 1.69 10.07 -8.92
N GLY A 53 2.32 8.90 -8.87
CA GLY A 53 3.39 8.61 -7.95
C GLY A 53 4.55 7.88 -8.59
N SER A 54 5.67 7.89 -7.87
CA SER A 54 6.88 7.15 -8.21
C SER A 54 7.44 6.44 -6.98
N ALA A 55 7.91 5.22 -7.20
CA ALA A 55 8.53 4.36 -6.20
C ALA A 55 9.91 3.96 -6.73
N PRO A 56 11.00 4.64 -6.34
CA PRO A 56 12.36 4.28 -6.74
C PRO A 56 12.84 2.93 -6.15
N GLY A 57 12.09 2.36 -5.21
CA GLY A 57 12.44 1.15 -4.46
C GLY A 57 12.89 1.47 -3.04
N GLY A 58 13.11 0.42 -2.23
CA GLY A 58 13.69 0.56 -0.90
C GLY A 58 12.78 1.19 0.17
N GLY A 59 11.45 1.21 -0.04
CA GLY A 59 10.50 1.65 0.98
C GLY A 59 10.20 3.15 1.01
N ASP A 60 10.74 3.95 0.09
CA ASP A 60 10.52 5.41 0.01
C ASP A 60 9.84 5.77 -1.31
N PHE A 61 8.58 6.17 -1.25
CA PHE A 61 7.74 6.41 -2.43
C PHE A 61 6.88 7.65 -2.27
N ARG A 62 6.47 8.24 -3.40
CA ARG A 62 5.82 9.55 -3.44
C ARG A 62 4.58 9.53 -4.31
N MET A 63 3.62 10.38 -3.96
CA MET A 63 2.39 10.62 -4.72
C MET A 63 2.14 12.12 -4.80
N HIS A 64 1.76 12.63 -5.97
CA HIS A 64 1.14 13.94 -6.12
C HIS A 64 -0.32 13.71 -6.51
N ALA A 65 -1.24 14.03 -5.59
CA ALA A 65 -2.67 13.84 -5.78
C ALA A 65 -3.43 15.16 -5.78
N TYR A 66 -4.49 15.25 -6.57
CA TYR A 66 -5.37 16.42 -6.64
C TYR A 66 -6.84 16.01 -6.74
N CYS A 67 -7.73 16.86 -6.24
CA CYS A 67 -9.17 16.67 -6.34
C CYS A 67 -9.65 17.11 -7.72
N GLU A 68 -10.19 16.17 -8.50
CA GLU A 68 -10.76 16.46 -9.82
C GLU A 68 -12.10 17.18 -9.72
N SER A 69 -12.79 17.02 -8.60
CA SER A 69 -14.10 17.64 -8.34
C SER A 69 -14.00 19.07 -7.79
N GLY A 70 -12.82 19.70 -7.85
CA GLY A 70 -12.57 21.04 -7.32
C GLY A 70 -11.96 21.01 -5.93
N THR A 71 -12.64 21.59 -4.93
CA THR A 71 -12.15 21.58 -3.54
C THR A 71 -12.50 20.26 -2.86
N LEU A 72 -11.50 19.59 -2.28
CA LEU A 72 -11.72 18.36 -1.52
C LEU A 72 -12.60 18.67 -0.29
N PRO A 73 -13.67 17.91 0.00
CA PRO A 73 -14.57 18.21 1.11
C PRO A 73 -14.06 17.74 2.49
N VAL A 74 -12.90 17.09 2.54
CA VAL A 74 -12.30 16.47 3.72
C VAL A 74 -10.82 16.85 3.85
N SER A 75 -10.25 16.72 5.04
CA SER A 75 -8.81 16.84 5.26
C SER A 75 -7.99 15.83 4.45
N TRP A 76 -6.94 16.32 3.79
CA TRP A 76 -5.93 15.46 3.15
C TRP A 76 -5.24 14.51 4.14
N CYS A 77 -5.14 14.85 5.43
CA CYS A 77 -4.61 13.93 6.45
C CYS A 77 -5.50 12.70 6.65
N VAL A 78 -6.82 12.87 6.60
CA VAL A 78 -7.78 11.77 6.79
C VAL A 78 -7.86 10.90 5.54
N LEU A 79 -7.69 11.50 4.36
CA LEU A 79 -7.72 10.77 3.09
C LEU A 79 -6.36 10.12 2.74
N SER A 80 -5.26 10.54 3.34
CA SER A 80 -3.91 10.04 3.00
C SER A 80 -3.78 8.51 3.04
N PRO A 81 -4.44 7.77 3.98
CA PRO A 81 -4.42 6.32 3.94
C PRO A 81 -4.99 5.72 2.65
N SER A 82 -6.05 6.32 2.10
CA SER A 82 -6.69 5.88 0.87
C SER A 82 -5.94 6.32 -0.39
N ILE A 83 -5.03 7.29 -0.28
CA ILE A 83 -4.23 7.78 -1.42
C ILE A 83 -2.99 6.93 -1.64
N GLN A 84 -2.20 6.67 -0.60
CA GLN A 84 -0.85 6.10 -0.74
C GLN A 84 -0.52 4.92 0.19
N TYR A 85 -1.04 4.89 1.42
CA TYR A 85 -0.81 3.78 2.37
C TYR A 85 -1.48 2.45 1.91
N GLY A 86 -2.13 2.42 0.74
CA GLY A 86 -2.56 1.17 0.08
C GLY A 86 -1.43 0.45 -0.67
N PHE A 87 -0.38 1.19 -1.09
CA PHE A 87 0.71 0.65 -1.91
C PHE A 87 1.77 -0.11 -1.08
N SER A 88 1.32 -1.04 -0.25
CA SER A 88 2.17 -1.84 0.64
C SER A 88 3.22 -2.67 -0.12
N MET A 89 3.03 -2.94 -1.42
CA MET A 89 4.02 -3.60 -2.29
C MET A 89 5.33 -2.80 -2.45
N PHE A 90 5.33 -1.50 -2.17
CA PHE A 90 6.55 -0.68 -2.18
C PHE A 90 7.30 -0.63 -0.85
N THR A 91 6.77 -1.27 0.20
CA THR A 91 7.42 -1.37 1.52
C THR A 91 8.77 -2.09 1.41
N LYS A 92 9.78 -1.60 2.14
CA LYS A 92 11.05 -2.30 2.26
C LYS A 92 10.91 -3.49 3.20
N TYR A 93 11.11 -4.69 2.68
CA TYR A 93 11.21 -5.91 3.48
C TYR A 93 12.66 -6.36 3.64
N PRO A 94 13.11 -6.71 4.87
CA PRO A 94 14.41 -7.32 5.08
C PRO A 94 14.40 -8.78 4.61
N ASN A 95 15.60 -9.35 4.41
CA ASN A 95 15.74 -10.77 4.11
C ASN A 95 15.13 -11.62 5.24
N GLY A 96 14.40 -12.68 4.88
CA GLY A 96 13.81 -13.62 5.84
C GLY A 96 12.35 -13.32 6.21
N ILE A 97 11.80 -12.15 5.85
CA ILE A 97 10.37 -11.86 5.96
C ILE A 97 9.76 -11.89 4.56
N THR A 98 8.75 -12.74 4.35
CA THR A 98 8.00 -12.79 3.09
C THR A 98 7.27 -11.47 2.84
N ASN A 99 7.52 -10.83 1.70
CA ASN A 99 6.75 -9.67 1.27
C ASN A 99 5.48 -10.11 0.54
N PHE A 100 4.43 -10.44 1.31
CA PHE A 100 3.12 -10.85 0.78
C PHE A 100 2.62 -9.94 -0.34
N PHE A 101 2.82 -8.63 -0.18
CA PHE A 101 2.30 -7.63 -1.10
C PHE A 101 2.94 -7.70 -2.48
N GLN A 102 4.24 -8.03 -2.56
CA GLN A 102 4.89 -8.28 -3.85
C GLN A 102 4.53 -9.68 -4.36
N GLU A 103 4.58 -10.71 -3.49
CA GLU A 103 4.25 -12.10 -3.82
C GLU A 103 2.86 -12.29 -4.44
N ALA A 104 1.91 -11.40 -4.14
CA ALA A 104 0.57 -11.41 -4.71
C ALA A 104 0.53 -11.02 -6.20
N PHE A 105 1.56 -10.37 -6.75
CA PHE A 105 1.64 -10.04 -8.18
C PHE A 105 2.19 -11.21 -9.02
N PRO A 106 1.78 -11.34 -10.30
CA PRO A 106 1.12 -10.32 -11.14
C PRO A 106 -0.39 -10.11 -10.91
N GLU A 107 -1.11 -11.06 -10.30
CA GLU A 107 -2.57 -10.97 -10.13
C GLU A 107 -3.02 -9.89 -9.13
N GLY A 108 -2.14 -9.55 -8.18
CA GLY A 108 -2.35 -8.51 -7.19
C GLY A 108 -3.15 -8.98 -5.97
N TYR A 109 -3.63 -8.01 -5.21
CA TYR A 109 -4.44 -8.22 -4.02
C TYR A 109 -5.58 -7.19 -3.96
N THR A 110 -6.57 -7.42 -3.11
CA THR A 110 -7.49 -6.37 -2.66
C THR A 110 -7.12 -5.89 -1.29
N LEU A 111 -7.50 -4.66 -0.95
CA LEU A 111 -7.40 -4.10 0.39
C LEU A 111 -8.77 -3.56 0.82
N ASP A 112 -9.32 -4.13 1.89
CA ASP A 112 -10.44 -3.55 2.62
C ASP A 112 -9.91 -2.92 3.92
N ARG A 113 -10.24 -1.66 4.17
CA ARG A 113 -9.76 -0.93 5.34
C ARG A 113 -10.89 -0.22 6.05
N VAL A 114 -10.88 -0.33 7.38
CA VAL A 114 -11.70 0.46 8.29
C VAL A 114 -10.79 1.32 9.15
N MET A 115 -11.08 2.61 9.23
CA MET A 115 -10.41 3.56 10.09
C MET A 115 -11.45 4.26 10.97
N THR A 116 -11.35 4.05 12.28
CA THR A 116 -12.32 4.55 13.27
C THR A 116 -11.63 5.54 14.20
N ARG A 117 -12.18 6.74 14.33
CA ARG A 117 -11.68 7.72 15.31
C ARG A 117 -12.27 7.41 16.68
N GLU A 118 -11.45 7.51 17.73
CA GLU A 118 -11.87 7.17 19.11
C GLU A 118 -13.14 7.90 19.56
N ASN A 119 -13.33 9.14 19.13
CA ASN A 119 -14.45 9.99 19.50
C ASN A 119 -15.53 10.08 18.40
N GLY A 120 -15.63 9.07 17.54
CA GLY A 120 -16.68 8.95 16.52
C GLY A 120 -16.23 9.33 15.11
N GLY A 121 -17.02 8.90 14.14
CA GLY A 121 -16.70 8.96 12.71
C GLY A 121 -15.84 7.78 12.27
N SER A 122 -16.14 7.25 11.09
CA SER A 122 -15.43 6.12 10.49
C SER A 122 -15.18 6.36 9.01
N VAL A 123 -14.12 5.77 8.51
CA VAL A 123 -13.78 5.71 7.09
C VAL A 123 -13.66 4.26 6.70
N VAL A 124 -14.37 3.85 5.65
CA VAL A 124 -14.23 2.54 5.02
C VAL A 124 -13.69 2.75 3.62
N SER A 125 -12.73 1.93 3.20
CA SER A 125 -12.23 1.97 1.83
C SER A 125 -11.96 0.59 1.27
N HIS A 126 -12.20 0.42 -0.02
CA HIS A 126 -11.84 -0.76 -0.80
C HIS A 126 -10.86 -0.36 -1.90
N HIS A 127 -9.83 -1.16 -2.12
CA HIS A 127 -8.79 -0.94 -3.11
C HIS A 127 -8.60 -2.19 -3.94
N SER A 128 -8.46 -1.99 -5.24
CA SER A 128 -8.01 -3.01 -6.20
C SER A 128 -6.82 -2.46 -6.99
N TYR A 129 -5.88 -3.33 -7.37
CA TYR A 129 -4.63 -2.94 -8.01
C TYR A 129 -4.46 -3.69 -9.32
N ASP A 130 -4.21 -2.93 -10.39
CA ASP A 130 -3.91 -3.47 -11.71
C ASP A 130 -2.43 -3.20 -12.02
N LEU A 131 -1.66 -4.25 -12.34
CA LEU A 131 -0.31 -4.11 -12.87
C LEU A 131 -0.36 -3.94 -14.39
N GLY A 132 -0.02 -2.74 -14.86
CA GLY A 132 0.07 -2.42 -16.28
C GLY A 132 1.50 -2.18 -16.75
N LYS A 133 1.66 -1.89 -18.04
CA LYS A 133 2.97 -1.58 -18.66
C LYS A 133 3.65 -0.36 -18.04
N ASP A 134 2.85 0.62 -17.61
CA ASP A 134 3.33 1.90 -17.06
C ASP A 134 3.45 1.88 -15.52
N GLY A 135 3.22 0.71 -14.89
CA GLY A 135 3.25 0.54 -13.44
C GLY A 135 1.89 0.15 -12.85
N ILE A 136 1.67 0.45 -11.58
CA ILE A 136 0.48 -0.01 -10.83
C ILE A 136 -0.59 1.07 -10.80
N THR A 137 -1.83 0.71 -11.09
CA THR A 137 -2.99 1.59 -10.87
C THR A 137 -3.85 1.03 -9.75
N ALA A 138 -4.09 1.83 -8.72
CA ALA A 138 -5.04 1.55 -7.66
C ALA A 138 -6.39 2.21 -7.96
N LYS A 139 -7.45 1.42 -7.98
CA LYS A 139 -8.84 1.91 -8.00
C LYS A 139 -9.40 1.80 -6.60
N VAL A 140 -9.83 2.93 -6.05
CA VAL A 140 -10.18 3.06 -4.64
C VAL A 140 -11.60 3.62 -4.50
N SER A 141 -12.45 2.94 -3.74
CA SER A 141 -13.68 3.51 -3.20
C SER A 141 -13.47 3.87 -1.75
N VAL A 142 -13.95 5.04 -1.32
CA VAL A 142 -13.84 5.48 0.08
C VAL A 142 -15.12 6.14 0.55
N LYS A 143 -15.58 5.77 1.75
CA LYS A 143 -16.75 6.36 2.38
C LYS A 143 -16.43 6.76 3.81
N GLY A 144 -16.66 8.02 4.14
CA GLY A 144 -16.54 8.57 5.49
C GLY A 144 -17.90 9.00 6.04
N GLU A 145 -18.24 8.56 7.25
CA GLU A 145 -19.52 8.85 7.89
C GLU A 145 -19.35 9.20 9.37
N GLY A 146 -20.33 9.90 9.94
CA GLY A 146 -20.39 10.20 11.37
C GLY A 146 -19.39 11.25 11.85
N PHE A 147 -18.77 12.02 10.93
CA PHE A 147 -17.87 13.11 11.31
C PHE A 147 -18.67 14.36 11.65
N ASP A 148 -18.29 15.05 12.72
CA ASP A 148 -18.79 16.39 13.04
C ASP A 148 -18.50 17.36 11.86
N PRO A 149 -19.52 18.03 11.28
CA PRO A 149 -19.33 19.04 10.24
C PRO A 149 -18.38 20.18 10.63
N ASN A 150 -18.26 20.48 11.92
CA ASN A 150 -17.35 21.50 12.47
C ASN A 150 -16.02 20.89 12.97
N GLY A 151 -15.90 19.57 12.94
CA GLY A 151 -14.71 18.85 13.40
C GLY A 151 -13.54 18.91 12.40
N PRO A 152 -12.30 18.62 12.85
CA PRO A 152 -11.07 18.78 12.07
C PRO A 152 -11.03 17.96 10.78
N THR A 153 -11.76 16.84 10.72
CA THR A 153 -11.93 16.05 9.49
C THR A 153 -12.60 16.86 8.38
N MET A 154 -13.70 17.55 8.70
CA MET A 154 -14.52 18.28 7.73
C MET A 154 -14.02 19.72 7.51
N THR A 155 -13.44 20.34 8.55
CA THR A 155 -12.88 21.71 8.48
C THR A 155 -11.41 21.75 8.05
N LYS A 156 -10.82 20.61 7.70
CA LYS A 156 -9.41 20.47 7.30
C LYS A 156 -8.42 20.90 8.40
N GLY A 157 -8.82 20.77 9.66
CA GLY A 157 -8.09 21.21 10.85
C GLY A 157 -6.94 20.30 11.31
N TYR A 158 -6.31 19.54 10.42
CA TYR A 158 -5.15 18.71 10.75
C TYR A 158 -3.89 19.23 10.07
N LEU A 159 -2.77 19.21 10.80
CA LEU A 159 -1.44 19.62 10.34
C LEU A 159 -0.64 18.46 9.75
N LYS A 160 -0.66 17.30 10.42
CA LYS A 160 0.18 16.15 10.05
C LYS A 160 -0.34 14.85 10.67
N VAL A 161 0.10 13.75 10.06
CA VAL A 161 0.00 12.39 10.60
C VAL A 161 1.30 12.07 11.36
N LEU A 162 1.20 11.53 12.57
CA LEU A 162 2.37 11.05 13.31
C LEU A 162 2.87 9.73 12.71
N PRO A 163 4.18 9.41 12.79
CA PRO A 163 4.67 8.07 12.47
C PRO A 163 3.96 7.01 13.32
N PHE A 164 3.73 5.84 12.76
CA PHE A 164 3.03 4.75 13.43
C PHE A 164 3.63 3.40 13.05
N VAL A 165 3.32 2.40 13.87
CA VAL A 165 3.71 1.00 13.65
C VAL A 165 2.45 0.18 13.42
N CYS A 166 2.49 -0.61 12.36
CA CYS A 166 1.49 -1.59 12.02
C CYS A 166 1.90 -2.97 12.52
N HIS A 167 0.94 -3.72 13.02
CA HIS A 167 1.06 -5.13 13.34
C HIS A 167 0.49 -5.94 12.18
N LEU A 168 1.28 -6.79 11.53
CA LEU A 168 0.81 -7.67 10.46
C LEU A 168 0.68 -9.10 10.97
N TYR A 169 -0.49 -9.69 10.73
CA TYR A 169 -0.82 -11.05 11.10
C TYR A 169 -1.15 -11.88 9.85
N PRO A 170 -0.76 -13.18 9.82
CA PRO A 170 -1.35 -14.12 8.88
C PRO A 170 -2.88 -14.11 9.01
N HIS A 171 -3.61 -14.06 7.90
CA HIS A 171 -5.08 -14.06 7.92
C HIS A 171 -5.66 -14.76 6.69
N GLY A 172 -5.95 -16.06 6.83
CA GLY A 172 -6.44 -16.88 5.73
C GLY A 172 -5.39 -17.01 4.63
N ALA A 173 -5.77 -16.70 3.39
CA ALA A 173 -4.85 -16.65 2.24
C ALA A 173 -4.03 -15.35 2.16
N GLY A 174 -4.31 -14.37 3.02
CA GLY A 174 -3.68 -13.05 3.01
C GLY A 174 -3.17 -12.61 4.38
N VAL A 175 -3.19 -11.30 4.61
CA VAL A 175 -2.69 -10.67 5.84
C VAL A 175 -3.67 -9.65 6.40
N ARG A 176 -3.72 -9.55 7.72
CA ARG A 176 -4.44 -8.48 8.42
C ARG A 176 -3.44 -7.54 9.06
N MET A 177 -3.63 -6.23 8.89
CA MET A 177 -2.75 -5.19 9.39
C MET A 177 -3.52 -4.22 10.28
N THR A 178 -3.07 -4.04 11.53
CA THR A 178 -3.70 -3.14 12.50
C THR A 178 -2.73 -2.09 13.04
N SER A 179 -3.23 -0.89 13.32
CA SER A 179 -2.43 0.21 13.89
C SER A 179 -3.29 1.26 14.58
N SER A 180 -2.71 2.01 15.50
CA SER A 180 -3.27 3.28 16.01
C SER A 180 -2.47 4.45 15.45
N VAL A 181 -3.16 5.41 14.85
CA VAL A 181 -2.56 6.53 14.10
C VAL A 181 -2.98 7.85 14.73
N GLY A 182 -2.01 8.63 15.19
CA GLY A 182 -2.25 9.98 15.70
C GLY A 182 -2.25 11.03 14.59
N MET A 183 -3.24 11.91 14.59
CA MET A 183 -3.29 13.10 13.73
C MET A 183 -3.25 14.37 14.57
N VAL A 184 -2.31 15.26 14.26
CA VAL A 184 -2.11 16.53 14.97
C VAL A 184 -3.04 17.59 14.40
N LYS A 185 -3.83 18.22 15.26
CA LYS A 185 -4.72 19.33 14.91
C LYS A 185 -3.97 20.65 14.85
N THR A 186 -4.61 21.66 14.26
CA THR A 186 -4.08 23.04 14.19
C THR A 186 -3.88 23.68 15.55
N ASP A 187 -4.63 23.27 16.58
CA ASP A 187 -4.48 23.72 17.96
C ASP A 187 -3.39 22.96 18.75
N GLY A 188 -2.73 21.98 18.13
CA GLY A 188 -1.70 21.15 18.75
C GLY A 188 -2.20 19.90 19.46
N SER A 189 -3.53 19.73 19.64
CA SER A 189 -4.11 18.51 20.20
C SER A 189 -4.12 17.34 19.19
N LEU A 190 -4.45 16.14 19.65
CA LEU A 190 -4.43 14.92 18.84
C LEU A 190 -5.83 14.34 18.67
N ASP A 191 -6.07 13.72 17.51
CA ASP A 191 -7.05 12.66 17.37
C ASP A 191 -6.33 11.34 17.11
N ILE A 192 -6.86 10.25 17.66
CA ILE A 192 -6.37 8.89 17.42
C ILE A 192 -7.38 8.15 16.55
N PHE A 193 -6.87 7.52 15.50
CA PHE A 193 -7.61 6.65 14.61
C PHE A 193 -7.08 5.22 14.74
N ASN A 194 -7.97 4.27 15.01
CA ASN A 194 -7.65 2.85 14.92
C ASN A 194 -7.90 2.40 13.48
N VAL A 195 -6.90 1.76 12.88
CA VAL A 195 -6.93 1.29 11.50
C VAL A 195 -6.86 -0.24 11.51
N ASP A 196 -7.77 -0.86 10.78
CA ASP A 196 -7.83 -2.30 10.54
C ASP A 196 -7.91 -2.53 9.04
N SER A 197 -6.94 -3.25 8.50
CA SER A 197 -6.80 -3.49 7.06
C SER A 197 -6.72 -4.98 6.79
N ASN A 198 -7.53 -5.47 5.88
CA ASN A 198 -7.54 -6.84 5.40
C ASN A 198 -7.05 -6.87 3.96
N TYR A 199 -5.97 -7.61 3.70
CA TYR A 199 -5.40 -7.80 2.38
C TYR A 199 -5.63 -9.24 1.94
N GLN A 200 -6.20 -9.45 0.76
CA GLN A 200 -6.47 -10.78 0.23
C GLN A 200 -5.90 -10.90 -1.19
N PRO A 201 -5.20 -11.99 -1.51
CA PRO A 201 -4.66 -12.18 -2.86
C PRO A 201 -5.80 -12.37 -3.87
N VAL A 202 -5.57 -11.94 -5.11
CA VAL A 202 -6.48 -12.16 -6.23
C VAL A 202 -5.98 -13.35 -7.04
N GLY A 203 -6.91 -14.09 -7.67
CA GLY A 203 -6.59 -15.24 -8.51
C GLY A 203 -6.53 -16.56 -7.73
N SER A 204 -6.03 -17.61 -8.40
CA SER A 204 -5.96 -18.97 -7.87
C SER A 204 -4.57 -19.40 -7.42
N ARG A 205 -3.54 -18.59 -7.73
CA ARG A 205 -2.16 -18.88 -7.35
C ARG A 205 -2.00 -18.83 -5.84
N LYS A 206 -1.30 -19.82 -5.30
CA LYS A 206 -0.97 -19.85 -3.87
C LYS A 206 0.08 -18.78 -3.58
N VAL A 207 -0.30 -17.79 -2.76
CA VAL A 207 0.60 -16.73 -2.29
C VAL A 207 1.17 -17.11 -0.92
N SER A 208 2.47 -16.89 -0.73
CA SER A 208 3.13 -17.15 0.55
C SER A 208 2.73 -16.11 1.58
N VAL A 209 2.19 -16.56 2.72
CA VAL A 209 1.78 -15.68 3.83
C VAL A 209 2.92 -15.58 4.86
N PRO A 210 3.39 -14.37 5.22
CA PRO A 210 4.45 -14.19 6.21
C PRO A 210 4.00 -14.58 7.62
N LYS A 211 4.97 -14.80 8.51
CA LYS A 211 4.71 -14.79 9.96
C LYS A 211 4.38 -13.39 10.45
N PHE A 212 3.91 -13.31 11.69
CA PHE A 212 3.72 -12.04 12.38
C PHE A 212 4.97 -11.16 12.32
N HIS A 213 4.79 -9.89 12.00
CA HIS A 213 5.86 -8.89 11.97
C HIS A 213 5.29 -7.47 12.04
N PHE A 214 6.19 -6.48 12.07
CA PHE A 214 5.83 -5.07 12.12
C PHE A 214 6.12 -4.37 10.81
N VAL A 215 5.37 -3.31 10.49
CA VAL A 215 5.76 -2.33 9.47
C VAL A 215 5.68 -0.94 10.07
N GLN A 216 6.78 -0.21 10.03
CA GLN A 216 6.83 1.18 10.46
C GLN A 216 6.53 2.10 9.28
N HIS A 217 5.59 3.03 9.46
CA HIS A 217 5.23 4.01 8.45
C HIS A 217 5.56 5.44 8.91
N ARG A 218 6.01 6.25 7.96
CA ARG A 218 6.07 7.71 8.08
C ARG A 218 5.47 8.36 6.84
N ILE A 219 4.31 8.99 7.01
CA ILE A 219 3.61 9.72 5.95
C ILE A 219 3.88 11.22 6.13
N ILE A 220 4.44 11.85 5.10
CA ILE A 220 4.76 13.28 5.09
C ILE A 220 3.90 13.94 4.02
N LEU A 221 3.13 14.94 4.42
CA LEU A 221 2.25 15.72 3.55
C LEU A 221 2.86 17.10 3.30
N MET A 222 2.89 17.50 2.03
CA MET A 222 3.53 18.72 1.54
C MET A 222 2.64 19.37 0.46
N LYS A 223 3.00 20.59 0.05
CA LYS A 223 2.35 21.31 -1.04
C LYS A 223 3.35 21.62 -2.14
N ASP A 224 2.91 21.54 -3.38
CA ASP A 224 3.58 22.13 -4.53
C ASP A 224 3.11 23.58 -4.65
N LYS A 225 4.03 24.54 -4.61
CA LYS A 225 3.69 25.97 -4.71
C LYS A 225 3.20 26.37 -6.10
N SER A 226 3.48 25.56 -7.12
CA SER A 226 3.13 25.83 -8.51
C SER A 226 1.77 25.25 -8.91
N ASP A 227 1.26 24.27 -8.17
CA ASP A 227 -0.03 23.64 -8.48
C ASP A 227 -1.19 24.43 -7.84
N THR A 228 -2.06 24.96 -8.70
CA THR A 228 -3.22 25.76 -8.30
C THR A 228 -4.45 24.95 -7.91
N ARG A 229 -4.43 23.62 -8.09
CA ARG A 229 -5.54 22.72 -7.73
C ARG A 229 -5.57 22.50 -6.21
N ASP A 230 -6.71 22.03 -5.67
CA ASP A 230 -6.70 21.46 -4.33
C ASP A 230 -5.97 20.11 -4.41
N HIS A 231 -4.71 20.11 -3.96
CA HIS A 231 -3.76 19.02 -4.15
C HIS A 231 -2.97 18.71 -2.88
N ILE A 232 -2.26 17.58 -2.88
CA ILE A 232 -1.28 17.22 -1.86
C ILE A 232 -0.10 16.49 -2.50
N VAL A 233 1.10 16.79 -2.03
CA VAL A 233 2.30 15.99 -2.32
C VAL A 233 2.59 15.14 -1.09
N MET A 234 2.71 13.84 -1.29
CA MET A 234 2.91 12.84 -0.25
C MET A 234 4.25 12.15 -0.45
N ARG A 235 4.93 11.87 0.66
CA ARG A 235 6.04 10.94 0.72
C ARG A 235 5.75 9.95 1.84
N GLU A 236 5.83 8.67 1.52
CA GLU A 236 5.69 7.59 2.49
C GLU A 236 7.01 6.84 2.58
N ILE A 237 7.43 6.58 3.81
CA ILE A 237 8.53 5.68 4.12
C ILE A 237 7.97 4.52 4.92
N ALA A 238 8.10 3.31 4.37
CA ALA A 238 7.58 2.08 4.95
C ALA A 238 8.67 1.00 5.03
N VAL A 239 8.91 0.48 6.23
CA VAL A 239 9.94 -0.55 6.48
C VAL A 239 9.37 -1.65 7.37
N ALA A 240 9.45 -2.89 6.90
CA ALA A 240 9.10 -4.07 7.67
C ALA A 240 10.23 -4.46 8.64
N GLN A 241 9.87 -4.99 9.81
CA GLN A 241 10.79 -5.38 10.88
C GLN A 241 10.37 -6.71 11.48
N ASP A 242 11.33 -7.60 11.73
CA ASP A 242 11.08 -8.87 12.42
C ASP A 242 10.73 -8.58 13.89
N PRO A 243 9.73 -9.27 14.47
CA PRO A 243 9.36 -9.04 15.86
C PRO A 243 10.47 -9.37 16.87
N ASN A 244 11.48 -10.13 16.47
CA ASN A 244 12.58 -10.61 17.31
C ASN A 244 13.93 -9.96 16.99
N GLU A 245 14.00 -8.84 16.27
CA GLU A 245 15.29 -8.12 16.09
C GLU A 245 15.94 -7.76 17.46
N ALA A 246 15.15 -7.65 18.53
CA ALA A 246 15.63 -7.53 19.91
C ALA A 246 16.42 -8.77 20.41
N GLN A 247 16.15 -10.00 19.92
CA GLN A 247 16.90 -11.21 20.29
C GLN A 247 18.27 -11.29 19.60
N SER A 248 18.46 -10.65 18.45
CA SER A 248 19.79 -10.53 17.80
C SER A 248 20.78 -9.77 18.67
N ALA A 249 20.30 -8.84 19.50
CA ALA A 249 21.13 -8.09 20.45
C ALA A 249 21.57 -8.94 21.67
N PHE A 250 20.91 -10.08 21.93
CA PHE A 250 21.29 -11.01 23.01
C PHE A 250 22.33 -12.06 22.58
N ARG A 251 22.83 -12.02 21.34
CA ARG A 251 23.94 -12.88 20.89
C ARG A 251 25.33 -12.23 21.03
N ILE A 252 25.40 -11.04 21.62
CA ILE A 252 26.65 -10.37 21.98
C ILE A 252 26.57 -9.98 23.46
N ALA A 253 26.64 -10.99 24.33
CA ALA A 253 26.97 -10.85 25.75
C ALA A 253 27.73 -12.11 26.17
#